data_AF-A0A539EBY3-F1
#
_entry.id   AF-A0A539EBY3-F1
#
_cell.length_a   1.000
_cell.length_b   1.000
_cell.length_c   1.000
_cell.angle_alpha   90.00
_cell.angle_beta   90.00
_cell.angle_gamma   90.00
#
_symmetry.space_group_name_H-M   'P 1'
#
loop_
_entity.id
_entity.type
_entity.pdbx_description
1 polymer ?
#
loop_
_entity_poly.entity_id
_entity_poly.type
_entity_poly.pdbx_seq_one_letter_code
_entity_poly.pdbx_strand_id
1 'polypeptide(L)' 'MKEFRTDQIRNIVFVGHGGAGKTSLIESVLFDAGETGRIGSTADGTSVMDYTPDEVKRKISI' A
#
# COMPACT_ATOMS: atom_id res chain seq x y z
N MET A 1 -6.67 -16.90 -15.99
CA MET A 1 -6.19 -15.50 -15.85
C MET A 1 -7.33 -14.59 -16.25
N LYS A 2 -7.69 -13.58 -15.45
CA LYS A 2 -8.76 -12.64 -15.83
C LYS A 2 -8.22 -11.75 -16.97
N GLU A 3 -8.99 -11.59 -18.04
CA GLU A 3 -8.68 -10.66 -19.12
C GLU A 3 -9.26 -9.28 -18.80
N PHE A 4 -8.46 -8.23 -18.99
CA PHE A 4 -8.88 -6.85 -18.78
C PHE A 4 -8.65 -6.05 -20.07
N ARG A 5 -9.67 -5.31 -20.50
CA ARG A 5 -9.53 -4.33 -21.57
C ARG A 5 -8.76 -3.12 -21.05
N THR A 6 -8.08 -2.39 -21.95
CA THR A 6 -7.26 -1.23 -21.57
C THR A 6 -8.04 -0.15 -20.82
N ASP A 7 -9.32 0.04 -21.15
CA ASP A 7 -10.22 0.99 -20.48
C ASP A 7 -10.61 0.59 -19.04
N GLN A 8 -10.30 -0.64 -18.63
CA GLN A 8 -10.53 -1.16 -17.27
C GLN A 8 -9.28 -1.03 -16.38
N ILE A 9 -8.12 -0.70 -16.93
CA ILE A 9 -6.86 -0.59 -16.19
C ILE A 9 -6.67 0.84 -15.70
N ARG A 10 -6.38 1.00 -14.39
CA ARG A 10 -6.10 2.30 -13.77
C ARG A 10 -4.68 2.31 -13.21
N ASN A 11 -3.79 3.05 -13.88
CA ASN A 11 -2.44 3.30 -13.38
C ASN A 11 -2.49 4.47 -12.40
N ILE A 12 -2.19 4.21 -11.13
CA ILE A 12 -2.26 5.20 -10.04
C ILE A 12 -0.92 5.21 -9.30
N VAL A 13 -0.44 6.41 -8.96
CA VAL A 13 0.75 6.59 -8.12
C VAL A 13 0.40 7.50 -6.95
N PHE A 14 0.89 7.14 -5.76
CA PHE A 14 0.74 7.93 -4.54
C PHE A 14 2.05 8.64 -4.23
N VAL A 15 2.06 9.97 -4.30
CA VAL A 15 3.26 10.80 -4.10
C VAL A 15 3.01 11.82 -3.00
N GLY A 16 4.04 12.09 -2.20
CA GLY A 16 3.95 12.99 -1.05
C GLY A 16 5.13 12.83 -0.11
N HIS A 17 5.29 13.80 0.80
CA HIS A 17 6.42 13.83 1.74
C HIS A 17 6.44 12.61 2.68
N GLY A 18 7.59 12.36 3.33
CA GLY A 18 7.71 11.35 4.39
C GLY A 18 6.67 11.61 5.50
N GLY A 19 6.01 10.56 5.98
CA GLY A 19 4.96 10.71 7.01
C GLY A 19 3.63 11.28 6.54
N ALA A 20 3.44 11.62 5.25
CA ALA A 20 2.17 12.14 4.72
C ALA A 20 1.02 11.12 4.67
N GLY A 21 1.20 9.91 5.22
CA GLY A 21 0.15 8.88 5.30
C GLY A 21 -0.07 8.06 4.03
N LYS A 22 0.81 8.15 3.02
CA LYS A 22 0.68 7.41 1.74
C LYS A 22 0.48 5.92 1.94
N THR A 23 1.37 5.29 2.71
CA THR A 23 1.37 3.85 2.97
C THR A 23 0.09 3.42 3.68
N SER A 24 -0.31 4.16 4.72
CA SER A 24 -1.55 3.91 5.47
C SER A 24 -2.82 4.08 4.61
N LEU A 25 -2.83 5.02 3.67
CA LEU A 25 -3.94 5.19 2.73
C LEU A 25 -4.05 3.96 1.81
N ILE A 26 -2.93 3.46 1.29
CA ILE A 26 -2.94 2.30 0.39
C ILE A 26 -3.39 1.03 1.12
N GLU A 27 -3.00 0.83 2.39
CA GLU A 27 -3.51 -0.27 3.22
C GLU A 27 -5.05 -0.24 3.31
N SER A 28 -5.64 0.95 3.43
CA SER A 28 -7.10 1.11 3.47
C SER A 28 -7.75 0.82 2.11
N VAL A 29 -7.11 1.23 1.01
CA VAL A 29 -7.57 0.92 -0.36
C VAL A 29 -7.55 -0.58 -0.63
N LEU A 30 -6.49 -1.28 -0.20
CA LEU A 30 -6.37 -2.73 -0.38
C LEU A 30 -7.41 -3.50 0.44
N PHE A 31 -7.68 -3.04 1.66
CA PHE A 31 -8.73 -3.60 2.51
C PHE A 31 -10.12 -3.41 1.89
N ASP A 32 -10.43 -2.19 1.42
CA ASP A 32 -11.71 -1.87 0.77
C ASP A 32 -11.91 -2.64 -0.54
N ALA A 33 -10.82 -2.87 -1.30
CA ALA A 33 -10.82 -3.71 -2.50
C ALA A 33 -10.98 -5.22 -2.19
N GLY A 34 -10.92 -5.63 -0.92
CA GLY A 34 -10.99 -7.03 -0.50
C GLY A 34 -9.73 -7.84 -0.76
N GLU A 35 -8.61 -7.18 -1.08
CA GLU A 35 -7.31 -7.83 -1.34
C GLU A 35 -6.59 -8.22 -0.04
N THR A 36 -6.86 -7.51 1.06
CA THR A 36 -6.34 -7.85 2.40
C THR A 36 -7.48 -8.05 3.39
N GLY A 37 -7.31 -8.99 4.33
CA GLY A 37 -8.30 -9.26 5.39
C GLY A 37 -8.26 -8.31 6.58
N ARG A 38 -7.30 -7.36 6.61
CA ARG A 38 -7.12 -6.35 7.65
C ARG A 38 -6.37 -5.14 7.10
N ILE A 39 -6.52 -4.00 7.76
CA ILE A 39 -5.70 -2.80 7.52
C ILE A 39 -4.37 -2.96 8.28
N GLY A 40 -3.24 -2.98 7.57
CA GLY A 40 -1.91 -3.03 8.16
C GLY A 40 -1.44 -1.67 8.70
N SER A 41 -0.41 -1.70 9.53
CA SER A 41 0.17 -0.53 10.19
C SER A 41 1.68 -0.48 9.97
N THR A 42 2.17 0.66 9.47
CA THR A 42 3.62 0.94 9.36
C THR A 42 4.28 1.09 10.73
N ALA A 43 3.53 1.60 11.72
CA ALA A 43 4.01 1.75 13.09
C ALA A 43 4.27 0.39 13.75
N ASP A 44 3.44 -0.60 13.45
CA ASP A 44 3.49 -1.95 14.02
C ASP A 44 4.27 -2.93 13.12
N GLY A 45 4.76 -2.49 11.96
CA GLY A 45 5.47 -3.33 10.99
C GLY A 45 4.60 -4.42 10.37
N THR A 46 3.29 -4.19 10.31
CA THR A 46 2.30 -5.14 9.77
C THR A 46 1.74 -4.73 8.40
N SER A 47 2.18 -3.58 7.89
CA SER A 47 1.92 -3.08 6.54
C SER A 47 2.37 -4.10 5.49
N VAL A 48 1.51 -4.38 4.51
CA VAL A 48 1.88 -5.22 3.36
C VAL A 48 2.66 -4.43 2.31
N MET A 49 2.61 -3.09 2.40
CA MET A 49 3.31 -2.18 1.49
C MET A 49 4.78 -1.97 1.86
N ASP A 50 5.20 -2.30 3.08
CA ASP A 50 6.61 -2.23 3.49
C ASP A 50 7.33 -3.52 3.05
N TYR A 51 7.83 -3.54 1.81
CA TYR A 51 8.34 -4.75 1.16
C TYR A 51 9.75 -5.11 1.62
N THR A 52 10.62 -4.11 1.77
CA THR A 52 12.02 -4.33 2.13
C THR A 52 12.21 -4.36 3.65
N PRO A 53 13.21 -5.12 4.17
CA PRO A 53 13.52 -5.12 5.59
C PRO A 53 13.86 -3.73 6.15
N ASP A 54 14.44 -2.87 5.32
CA ASP A 54 14.83 -1.51 5.71
C ASP A 54 13.61 -0.60 5.88
N GLU A 55 12.57 -0.76 5.06
CA GLU A 55 11.30 -0.02 5.22
C GLU A 55 10.60 -0.39 6.51
N VAL A 56 10.49 -1.70 6.80
CA VAL A 56 9.91 -2.20 8.05
C VAL A 56 10.71 -1.72 9.27
N LYS A 57 12.05 -1.79 9.20
CA LYS A 57 12.93 -1.38 10.31
C LYS A 57 12.86 0.12 10.58
N ARG A 58 12.84 0.94 9.53
CA ARG A 58 12.86 2.40 9.63
C ARG A 58 11.45 3.01 9.74
N LYS A 59 10.40 2.22 9.52
CA LYS A 59 8.99 2.63 9.52
C LYS A 59 8.71 3.76 8.53
N ILE A 60 9.47 3.78 7.43
CA ILE A 60 9.33 4.72 6.31
C ILE A 60 9.45 3.92 5.01
N SER A 61 8.57 4.19 4.06
CA SER A 61 8.72 3.69 2.69
C SER A 61 9.81 4.49 1.97
N ILE A 62 10.70 3.82 1.23
CA ILE A 62 11.90 4.39 0.60
C ILE A 62 11.75 4.45 -0.91
#